data_AF-A0A7L3TJN6-F1
#
_entry.id   AF-A0A7L3TJN6-F1
#
_cell.length_a   1.000
_cell.length_b   1.000
_cell.length_c   1.000
_cell.angle_alpha   90.00
_cell.angle_beta   90.00
_cell.angle_gamma   90.00
#
_symmetry.space_group_name_H-M   'P 1'
#
loop_
_entity.id
_entity.type
_entity.pdbx_description
1 polymer ?
#
loop_
_entity_poly.entity_id
_entity_poly.type
_entity_poly.pdbx_seq_one_letter_code
_entity_poly.pdbx_strand_id
1 'polypeptide(L)'
;VDGSHWLSMREVLDSLREKGHEIVVVASEINVHIKPSENFVMKMYPTPFTKEEVDASIHSFSREVFEEGSFLERFLKIYQGMKKVS
;
A
#
# COMPACT_ATOMS: atom_id res chain seq x y z
N VAL A 1 -1.38 -1.10 3.41
CA VAL A 1 -0.53 -0.42 2.42
C VAL A 1 -0.41 -1.33 1.22
N ASP A 2 -1.10 -1.00 0.13
CA ASP A 2 -1.12 -1.76 -1.14
C ASP A 2 0.18 -1.59 -1.96
N GLY A 3 1.31 -1.44 -1.27
CA GLY A 3 2.59 -0.96 -1.82
C GLY A 3 3.50 -2.06 -2.33
N SER A 4 4.66 -2.24 -1.70
CA SER A 4 5.75 -3.14 -2.15
C SER A 4 5.29 -4.54 -2.55
N HIS A 5 4.38 -5.15 -1.79
CA HIS A 5 3.83 -6.47 -2.13
C HIS A 5 3.03 -6.49 -3.44
N TRP A 6 2.30 -5.42 -3.76
CA TRP A 6 1.54 -5.34 -5.01
C TRP A 6 2.45 -5.34 -6.24
N LEU A 7 3.61 -4.66 -6.15
CA LEU A 7 4.58 -4.61 -7.25
C LEU A 7 5.03 -6.02 -7.64
N SER A 8 5.41 -6.84 -6.67
CA SER A 8 5.79 -8.24 -6.90
C SER A 8 4.62 -9.08 -7.40
N MET A 9 3.40 -8.80 -6.97
CA MET A 9 2.24 -9.57 -7.41
C MET A 9 1.92 -9.39 -8.89
N ARG A 10 2.24 -8.24 -9.49
CA ARG A 10 1.94 -7.98 -10.90
C ARG A 10 2.46 -9.07 -11.84
N GLU A 11 3.72 -9.47 -11.69
CA GLU A 11 4.34 -10.51 -12.54
C GLU A 11 3.66 -11.87 -12.39
N VAL A 12 3.21 -12.19 -11.18
CA VAL A 12 2.48 -13.43 -10.90
C VAL A 12 1.09 -13.39 -11.53
N LEU A 13 0.38 -12.26 -11.47
CA LEU A 13 -0.93 -12.11 -12.10
C LEU A 13 -0.83 -12.26 -13.63
N ASP A 14 0.19 -11.67 -14.24
CA ASP A 14 0.44 -11.76 -15.67
C ASP A 14 0.67 -13.23 -16.09
N SER A 15 1.53 -13.93 -15.36
CA SER A 15 1.81 -15.36 -15.58
C SER A 15 0.58 -16.26 -15.40
N LEU A 16 -0.29 -15.93 -14.45
CA LEU A 16 -1.53 -16.68 -14.23
C LEU A 16 -2.55 -16.45 -15.35
N ARG A 17 -2.65 -15.22 -15.87
CA ARG A 17 -3.52 -14.92 -17.01
C ARG A 17 -3.06 -15.64 -18.27
N GLU A 18 -1.76 -15.67 -18.55
CA GLU A 18 -1.21 -16.41 -19.69
C GLU A 18 -1.55 -17.91 -19.64
N LYS A 19 -1.70 -18.46 -18.44
CA LYS A 19 -2.14 -19.85 -18.20
C LYS A 19 -3.66 -20.04 -18.29
N GLY A 20 -4.42 -19.00 -18.62
CA GLY A 20 -5.88 -19.04 -18.77
C GLY A 20 -6.66 -18.92 -17.47
N HIS A 21 -6.05 -18.47 -16.37
CA HIS A 21 -6.77 -18.24 -15.12
C HIS A 21 -7.55 -16.92 -15.15
N GLU A 22 -8.78 -16.96 -14.65
CA GLU A 22 -9.54 -15.76 -14.31
C GLU A 22 -9.13 -15.26 -12.92
N ILE A 23 -8.80 -13.98 -12.83
CA ILE A 23 -8.22 -13.37 -11.62
C ILE A 23 -9.12 -12.22 -11.20
N VAL A 24 -9.46 -12.17 -9.91
CA VAL A 24 -10.19 -11.05 -9.29
C VAL A 24 -9.33 -10.41 -8.22
N VAL A 25 -9.07 -9.10 -8.36
CA VAL A 25 -8.35 -8.29 -7.39
C VAL A 25 -9.34 -7.43 -6.63
N VAL A 26 -9.33 -7.55 -5.31
CA VAL A 26 -10.17 -6.74 -4.42
C VAL A 26 -9.33 -5.63 -3.83
N ALA A 27 -9.77 -4.39 -4.01
CA ALA A 27 -9.09 -3.20 -3.50
C ALA A 27 -10.09 -2.28 -2.79
N SER A 28 -9.58 -1.38 -1.96
CA SER A 28 -10.37 -0.28 -1.43
C SER A 28 -10.63 0.79 -2.51
N GLU A 29 -11.72 1.54 -2.40
CA GLU A 29 -11.94 2.76 -3.18
C GLU A 29 -10.82 3.79 -3.02
N ILE A 30 -10.17 3.82 -1.85
CA ILE A 30 -9.03 4.69 -1.56
C ILE A 30 -7.68 4.02 -1.84
N ASN A 31 -7.64 3.00 -2.70
CA ASN A 31 -6.39 2.36 -3.08
C ASN A 31 -5.37 3.40 -3.62
N VAL A 32 -4.10 3.18 -3.32
CA VAL A 32 -3.03 4.15 -3.64
C VAL A 32 -2.22 3.74 -4.87
N HIS A 33 -1.95 2.43 -5.04
CA HIS A 33 -0.98 1.93 -6.01
C HIS A 33 -1.53 0.90 -7.02
N ILE A 34 -2.72 0.36 -6.78
CA ILE A 34 -3.29 -0.70 -7.62
C ILE A 34 -4.06 -0.06 -8.78
N LYS A 35 -3.54 -0.20 -10.01
CA LYS A 35 -4.22 0.31 -11.21
C LYS A 35 -5.04 -0.78 -11.88
N PRO A 36 -6.18 -0.45 -12.50
CA PRO A 36 -6.88 -1.36 -13.39
C PRO A 36 -5.95 -1.87 -14.50
N SER A 37 -6.10 -3.14 -14.86
CA SER A 37 -5.35 -3.81 -15.92
C SER A 37 -6.29 -4.75 -16.65
N GLU A 38 -5.97 -5.09 -17.89
CA GLU A 38 -6.65 -6.18 -18.60
C GLU A 38 -6.35 -7.54 -17.94
N ASN A 39 -5.27 -7.62 -17.14
CA ASN A 39 -4.79 -8.89 -16.61
C ASN A 39 -5.66 -9.51 -15.51
N PHE A 40 -6.60 -8.75 -14.96
CA PHE A 40 -7.49 -9.17 -13.89
C PHE A 40 -8.73 -8.29 -13.82
N VAL A 41 -9.79 -8.79 -13.20
CA VAL A 41 -10.98 -8.00 -12.87
C VAL A 41 -10.75 -7.32 -11.53
N MET A 42 -10.90 -5.99 -11.47
CA MET A 42 -10.80 -5.25 -10.22
C MET A 42 -12.19 -5.01 -9.62
N LYS A 43 -12.32 -5.25 -8.31
CA LYS A 43 -13.51 -4.87 -7.52
C LYS A 43 -13.10 -3.94 -6.40
N MET A 44 -13.71 -2.75 -6.36
CA MET A 44 -13.50 -1.77 -5.31
C MET A 44 -14.60 -1.86 -4.26
N TYR A 45 -14.22 -1.67 -3.00
CA TYR A 45 -15.17 -1.63 -1.88
C TYR A 45 -14.92 -0.40 -1.00
N PRO A 46 -15.99 0.17 -0.43
CA PRO A 46 -15.88 1.33 0.45
C PRO A 46 -15.18 0.94 1.75
N THR A 47 -14.41 1.87 2.29
CA THR A 47 -13.76 1.75 3.59
C THR A 47 -14.12 2.94 4.47
N PRO A 48 -14.08 2.80 5.81
CA PRO A 48 -14.44 3.90 6.71
C PRO A 48 -13.44 5.06 6.71
N PHE A 49 -12.32 4.93 6.01
CA PHE A 49 -11.26 5.94 5.93
C PHE A 49 -11.46 6.84 4.73
N THR A 50 -11.12 8.12 4.90
CA THR A 50 -11.08 9.07 3.79
C THR A 50 -9.73 9.03 3.08
N LYS A 51 -9.69 9.50 1.83
CA LYS A 51 -8.44 9.58 1.08
C LYS A 51 -7.46 10.54 1.74
N GLU A 52 -7.99 11.65 2.26
CA GLU A 52 -7.24 12.69 2.94
C GLU A 52 -6.56 12.17 4.22
N GLU A 53 -7.25 11.32 5.00
CA GLU A 53 -6.70 10.67 6.20
C GLU A 53 -5.52 9.75 5.84
N VAL A 54 -5.68 8.95 4.77
CA VAL A 54 -4.62 8.04 4.32
C VAL A 54 -3.44 8.81 3.74
N ASP A 55 -3.69 9.82 2.91
CA ASP A 55 -2.63 10.65 2.33
C ASP A 55 -1.86 11.41 3.42
N ALA A 56 -2.56 11.96 4.43
CA ALA A 56 -1.93 12.61 5.57
C ALA A 56 -1.05 11.64 6.38
N SER A 57 -1.53 10.41 6.59
CA SER A 57 -0.78 9.36 7.28
C SER A 57 0.48 8.95 6.53
N ILE A 58 0.38 8.75 5.21
CA ILE A 58 1.52 8.42 4.34
C ILE A 58 2.55 9.56 4.36
N HIS A 59 2.10 10.81 4.26
CA HIS A 59 2.99 11.96 4.25
C HIS A 59 3.69 12.17 5.60
N SER A 60 2.98 12.00 6.73
CA SER A 60 3.58 12.05 8.07
C SER A 60 4.65 10.98 8.24
N PHE A 61 4.32 9.72 7.90
CA PHE A 61 5.27 8.61 7.98
C PHE A 61 6.49 8.84 7.10
N SER A 62 6.29 9.31 5.87
CA SER A 62 7.39 9.62 4.94
C SER A 62 8.32 10.68 5.53
N ARG A 63 7.76 11.74 6.12
CA ARG A 63 8.56 12.77 6.78
C ARG A 63 9.41 12.19 7.91
N GLU A 64 8.84 11.37 8.77
CA GLU A 64 9.55 10.76 9.90
C GLU A 64 10.68 9.81 9.46
N VAL A 65 10.45 9.03 8.41
CA VAL A 65 11.44 8.09 7.86
C VAL A 65 12.59 8.81 7.16
N PHE A 66 12.31 9.91 6.45
CA PHE A 66 13.29 10.66 5.69
C PHE A 66 13.87 11.89 6.42
N GLU A 67 13.45 12.15 7.67
CA GLU A 67 13.98 13.25 8.50
C GLU A 67 15.48 13.11 8.71
N GLU A 68 16.25 14.20 8.68
CA GLU A 68 17.68 14.17 8.98
C GLU A 68 17.95 13.73 10.43
N GLY A 69 19.02 12.95 10.65
CA GLY A 69 19.37 12.43 11.98
C GLY A 69 20.18 11.14 11.92
N SER A 70 20.65 10.67 13.08
CA SER A 70 21.33 9.39 13.16
C SER A 70 20.36 8.22 12.96
N PHE A 71 20.87 7.08 12.51
CA PHE A 71 20.07 5.88 12.29
C PHE A 71 19.28 5.46 13.55
N LEU A 72 19.91 5.51 14.73
CA LEU A 72 19.27 5.11 15.98
C LEU A 72 18.14 6.04 16.40
N GLU A 73 18.29 7.36 16.22
CA GLU A 73 17.24 8.33 16.51
C GLU A 73 16.02 8.11 15.61
N ARG A 74 16.23 7.89 14.31
CA ARG A 74 15.17 7.55 13.36
C ARG A 74 14.47 6.25 13.75
N PHE A 75 15.25 5.20 14.05
CA PHE A 75 14.72 3.90 14.44
C PHE A 75 13.84 3.99 15.70
N LEU A 76 14.30 4.70 16.73
CA LEU A 76 13.55 4.88 17.98
C LEU A 76 12.27 5.69 17.77
N LYS A 77 12.31 6.77 16.97
CA LYS A 77 11.13 7.56 16.60
C LYS A 77 10.06 6.70 15.92
N ILE A 78 10.45 5.94 14.90
CA ILE A 78 9.54 5.05 14.15
C ILE A 78 8.94 3.97 15.08
N TYR A 79 9.75 3.36 15.93
CA TYR A 79 9.28 2.36 16.91
C TYR A 79 8.24 2.93 17.89
N GLN A 80 8.50 4.13 18.43
CA GLN A 80 7.55 4.82 19.31
C GLN A 80 6.26 5.23 18.58
N GLY A 81 6.37 5.66 17.33
CA GLY A 81 5.23 5.96 16.46
C GLY A 81 4.32 4.74 16.28
N MET A 82 4.91 3.59 15.91
CA MET A 82 4.16 2.33 15.74
C MET A 82 3.47 1.88 17.04
N LYS A 83 4.13 2.02 18.20
CA LYS A 83 3.54 1.64 19.49
C LYS A 83 2.31 2.47 19.86
N LYS A 84 2.22 3.73 19.43
CA LYS A 84 1.07 4.62 19.72
C LYS A 84 -0.16 4.32 18.86
N VAL A 85 0.03 3.68 17.72
CA VAL A 85 -1.03 3.35 16.75
C VAL A 85 -1.63 1.96 17.03
N SER A 86 -1.04 1.18 17.94
CA SER A 86 -1.44 -0.19 18.28
C SER A 86 -2.34 -0.29 19.51
#